data_AF-A0A6C0DC20-F1
#
_entry.id   AF-A0A6C0DC20-F1
#
_cell.length_a   1.000
_cell.length_b   1.000
_cell.length_c   1.000
_cell.angle_alpha   90.00
_cell.angle_beta   90.00
_cell.angle_gamma   90.00
#
_symmetry.space_group_name_H-M   'P 1'
#
loop_
_entity.id
_entity.type
_entity.pdbx_description
1 polymer ?
#
loop_
_entity_poly.entity_id
_entity_poly.type
_entity_poly.pdbx_seq_one_letter_code
_entity_poly.pdbx_strand_id
1 'polypeptide(L)'
;MEKRINKKIETYVTTLKESVHKKITELSFSEKEKLSELIEYIYEYQRLTIQKDDLIKRKRIKNSIPNLNRCIAKRANDEQCTRRRKEGCEYCGTHVKGTPHGIINSNATNETVSHKIEVFAEEIFGIVYYIDKQNNVYKTEDILDGKENPKIIAKCLKQNGILTIPELGLV
;
A
#
# COMPACT_ATOMS: atom_id res chain seq x y z
N MET A 1 1.47 27.51 -5.30
CA MET A 1 1.65 27.34 -6.75
C MET A 1 0.30 27.28 -7.47
N GLU A 2 -0.59 26.38 -7.04
CA GLU A 2 -2.00 26.25 -7.46
C GLU A 2 -2.74 27.60 -7.60
N LYS A 3 -2.83 28.41 -6.54
CA LYS A 3 -3.52 29.72 -6.58
C LYS A 3 -3.02 30.64 -7.70
N ARG A 4 -1.71 30.64 -7.97
CA ARG A 4 -1.11 31.47 -9.03
C ARG A 4 -1.47 30.95 -10.43
N ILE A 5 -1.54 29.63 -10.59
CA ILE A 5 -1.93 29.01 -11.87
C ILE A 5 -3.43 29.23 -12.11
N ASN A 6 -4.28 29.00 -11.10
CA ASN A 6 -5.71 29.27 -11.19
C ASN A 6 -6.00 30.74 -11.51
N LYS A 7 -5.26 31.68 -10.92
CA LYS A 7 -5.38 33.11 -11.28
C LYS A 7 -5.04 33.39 -12.74
N LYS A 8 -4.00 32.73 -13.30
CA LYS A 8 -3.65 32.86 -14.72
C LYS A 8 -4.73 32.28 -15.63
N ILE A 9 -5.25 31.11 -15.30
CA ILE A 9 -6.34 30.45 -16.03
C ILE A 9 -7.59 31.33 -15.99
N GLU A 10 -7.93 31.89 -14.83
CA GLU A 10 -9.05 32.80 -14.66
C GLU A 10 -8.91 34.02 -15.58
N THR A 11 -7.77 34.71 -15.55
CA THR A 11 -7.54 35.87 -16.44
C THR A 11 -7.59 35.50 -17.93
N TYR A 12 -7.13 34.31 -18.31
CA TYR A 12 -7.19 33.86 -19.70
C TYR A 12 -8.64 33.54 -20.12
N VAL A 13 -9.40 32.87 -19.25
CA VAL A 13 -10.80 32.53 -19.54
C VAL A 13 -11.66 33.79 -19.57
N THR A 14 -11.46 34.77 -18.69
CA THR A 14 -12.22 36.03 -18.72
C THR A 14 -11.93 36.83 -19.98
N THR A 15 -10.66 36.97 -20.37
CA THR A 15 -10.29 37.67 -21.62
C THR A 15 -10.83 36.95 -22.86
N LEU A 16 -10.87 35.62 -22.85
CA LEU A 16 -11.52 34.84 -23.91
C LEU A 16 -13.02 35.11 -23.97
N LYS A 17 -13.74 35.05 -22.85
CA LYS A 17 -15.19 35.35 -22.81
C LYS A 17 -15.49 36.78 -23.31
N GLU A 18 -14.69 37.76 -22.90
CA GLU A 18 -14.79 39.14 -23.39
C GLU A 18 -14.52 39.26 -24.90
N SER A 19 -13.53 38.56 -25.43
CA SER A 19 -13.23 38.57 -26.87
C SER A 19 -14.36 37.96 -27.70
N VAL A 20 -14.97 36.87 -27.20
CA VAL A 20 -16.12 36.23 -27.84
C VAL A 20 -17.32 37.16 -27.80
N HIS A 21 -17.61 37.78 -26.66
CA HIS A 21 -18.69 38.78 -26.54
C HIS A 21 -18.49 39.94 -27.52
N LYS A 22 -17.28 40.51 -27.60
CA LYS A 22 -16.95 41.57 -28.57
C LYS A 22 -17.20 41.10 -30.00
N LYS A 23 -16.78 39.88 -30.35
CA LYS A 23 -16.97 39.35 -31.71
C LYS A 23 -18.44 39.14 -32.05
N ILE A 24 -19.24 38.68 -31.09
CA ILE A 24 -20.68 38.53 -31.20
C ILE A 24 -21.34 39.90 -31.46
N THR A 25 -20.93 40.94 -30.73
CA THR A 25 -21.45 42.31 -30.94
C THR A 25 -21.06 42.89 -32.29
N GLU A 26 -19.86 42.61 -32.81
CA GLU A 26 -19.44 43.06 -34.15
C GLU A 26 -20.28 42.44 -35.27
N LEU A 27 -20.64 41.16 -35.14
CA LEU A 27 -21.33 40.40 -36.18
C LEU A 27 -22.82 40.78 -36.37
N SER A 28 -23.38 41.61 -35.48
CA SER A 28 -24.70 42.24 -35.63
C SER A 28 -25.82 41.27 -36.04
N PHE A 29 -25.96 40.17 -35.31
CA PHE A 29 -26.97 39.14 -35.58
C PHE A 29 -28.41 39.68 -35.45
N SER A 30 -29.31 39.21 -36.32
CA SER A 30 -30.72 39.63 -36.36
C SER A 30 -31.55 39.06 -35.21
N GLU A 31 -31.22 37.86 -34.71
CA GLU A 31 -31.95 37.17 -33.64
C GLU A 31 -31.33 37.46 -32.26
N LYS A 32 -31.71 38.59 -31.65
CA LYS A 32 -31.15 39.05 -30.36
C LYS A 32 -31.48 38.16 -29.16
N GLU A 33 -32.61 37.45 -29.20
CA GLU A 33 -33.06 36.59 -28.10
C GLU A 33 -32.15 35.35 -27.95
N LYS A 34 -31.94 34.58 -29.02
CA LYS A 34 -31.03 33.42 -29.03
C LYS A 34 -29.57 33.82 -28.77
N LEU A 35 -29.20 35.05 -29.15
CA LEU A 35 -27.89 35.62 -28.84
C LEU A 35 -27.67 35.78 -27.34
N SER A 36 -28.70 36.25 -26.64
CA SER A 36 -28.66 36.49 -25.20
C SER A 36 -28.52 35.18 -24.44
N GLU A 37 -29.28 34.15 -24.83
CA GLU A 37 -29.16 32.79 -24.29
C GLU A 37 -27.75 32.20 -24.49
N LEU A 38 -27.15 32.41 -25.67
CA LEU A 38 -25.81 31.93 -25.98
C LEU A 38 -24.74 32.66 -25.16
N ILE A 39 -24.88 33.97 -24.96
CA ILE A 39 -23.98 34.76 -24.12
C ILE A 39 -24.07 34.28 -22.67
N GLU A 40 -25.27 34.10 -22.14
CA GLU A 40 -25.51 33.60 -20.78
C GLU A 40 -24.84 32.23 -20.59
N TYR A 41 -25.06 31.29 -21.52
CA TYR A 41 -24.41 29.98 -21.49
C TYR A 41 -22.87 30.06 -21.47
N ILE A 42 -22.27 30.96 -22.25
CA ILE A 42 -20.82 31.17 -22.27
C ILE A 42 -20.31 31.70 -20.92
N TYR A 43 -21.04 32.61 -20.29
CA TYR A 43 -20.66 33.18 -18.99
C TYR A 43 -20.85 32.21 -17.82
N GLU A 44 -21.91 31.40 -17.86
CA GLU A 44 -22.19 30.35 -16.87
C GLU A 44 -21.27 29.13 -17.00
N TYR A 45 -20.64 28.93 -18.16
CA TYR A 45 -19.76 27.78 -18.37
C TYR A 45 -18.70 27.66 -17.27
N GLN A 46 -18.64 26.46 -16.69
CA GLN A 46 -17.82 26.14 -15.53
C GLN A 46 -16.35 26.46 -15.78
N ARG A 47 -15.73 27.15 -14.82
CA ARG A 47 -14.31 27.52 -14.90
C ARG A 47 -13.44 26.30 -14.59
N LEU A 48 -12.37 26.15 -15.37
CA LEU A 48 -11.32 25.17 -15.08
C LEU A 48 -10.59 25.56 -13.78
N THR A 49 -10.61 24.68 -12.79
CA THR A 49 -9.86 24.84 -11.53
C THR A 49 -8.90 23.68 -11.37
N ILE A 50 -7.62 23.99 -11.15
CA ILE A 50 -6.60 23.00 -10.85
C ILE A 50 -6.61 22.78 -9.34
N GLN A 51 -6.75 21.53 -8.91
CA GLN A 51 -6.71 21.13 -7.51
C GLN A 51 -5.28 20.77 -7.10
N LYS A 52 -5.05 20.66 -5.79
CA LYS A 52 -3.76 20.24 -5.23
C LYS A 52 -3.32 18.87 -5.77
N ASP A 53 -4.26 17.94 -5.92
CA ASP A 53 -3.96 16.58 -6.37
C ASP A 53 -3.43 16.50 -7.80
N ASP A 54 -3.77 17.47 -8.65
CA ASP A 54 -3.25 17.57 -10.02
C ASP A 54 -1.78 17.97 -10.05
N LEU A 55 -1.32 18.68 -9.02
CA LEU A 55 0.07 19.17 -8.91
C LEU A 55 0.97 18.22 -8.14
N ILE A 56 0.40 17.22 -7.46
CA ILE A 56 1.17 16.22 -6.71
C ILE A 56 1.69 15.17 -7.70
N LYS A 57 3.03 15.03 -7.76
CA LYS A 57 3.64 13.91 -8.48
C LYS A 57 3.18 12.62 -7.83
N ARG A 58 2.32 11.87 -8.51
CA ARG A 58 1.79 10.60 -8.01
C ARG A 58 2.95 9.68 -7.62
N LYS A 59 3.08 9.43 -6.32
CA LYS A 59 4.04 8.46 -5.80
C LYS A 59 3.46 7.08 -6.09
N ARG A 60 3.96 6.39 -7.11
CA ARG A 60 3.59 4.99 -7.37
C ARG A 60 3.86 4.21 -6.09
N ILE A 61 2.84 3.54 -5.56
CA ILE A 61 2.98 2.62 -4.43
C ILE A 61 3.97 1.55 -4.87
N LYS A 62 5.09 1.45 -4.15
CA LYS A 62 6.06 0.38 -4.38
C LYS A 62 5.48 -0.86 -3.69
N ASN A 63 4.87 -1.76 -4.46
CA ASN A 63 4.54 -3.09 -3.94
C ASN A 63 5.84 -3.80 -3.59
N SER A 64 6.07 -4.03 -2.29
CA SER A 64 7.25 -4.74 -1.82
C SER A 64 7.10 -6.21 -2.17
N ILE A 65 7.96 -6.72 -3.04
CA ILE A 65 8.04 -8.16 -3.32
C ILE A 65 8.83 -8.78 -2.15
N PRO A 66 8.40 -9.90 -1.54
CA PRO A 66 9.20 -10.58 -0.52
C PRO A 66 10.61 -10.91 -1.02
N ASN A 67 11.64 -10.80 -0.18
CA ASN A 67 13.04 -10.97 -0.57
C ASN A 67 13.31 -12.31 -1.25
N LEU A 68 12.67 -13.39 -0.78
CA LEU A 68 12.75 -14.71 -1.40
C LEU A 68 12.31 -14.73 -2.87
N ASN A 69 11.41 -13.83 -3.27
CA ASN A 69 10.86 -13.76 -4.62
C ASN A 69 11.54 -12.70 -5.50
N ARG A 70 12.60 -12.06 -4.99
CA ARG A 70 13.38 -11.08 -5.75
C ARG A 70 14.48 -11.76 -6.56
N CYS A 71 14.92 -11.07 -7.60
CA CYS A 71 16.07 -11.43 -8.40
C CYS A 71 17.36 -11.32 -7.57
N ILE A 72 18.25 -12.31 -7.66
CA ILE A 72 19.51 -12.36 -6.88
C ILE A 72 20.62 -11.47 -7.47
N ALA A 73 20.47 -11.04 -8.73
CA ALA A 73 21.48 -10.24 -9.40
C ALA A 73 21.60 -8.80 -8.86
N LYS A 74 22.82 -8.26 -8.94
CA LYS A 74 23.16 -6.86 -8.64
C LYS A 74 22.75 -5.88 -9.73
N ARG A 75 22.48 -4.64 -9.32
CA ARG A 75 22.43 -3.46 -10.19
C ARG A 75 23.81 -2.79 -10.21
N ALA A 76 23.98 -1.80 -11.10
CA ALA A 76 25.21 -0.98 -11.16
C ALA A 76 25.51 -0.22 -9.85
N ASN A 77 24.53 -0.09 -8.96
CA ASN A 77 24.67 0.52 -7.64
C ASN A 77 24.98 -0.51 -6.54
N ASP A 78 25.41 -1.73 -6.90
CA ASP A 78 25.67 -2.88 -6.02
C ASP A 78 24.47 -3.41 -5.19
N GLU A 79 23.29 -2.78 -5.29
CA GLU A 79 22.06 -3.23 -4.65
C GLU A 79 21.41 -4.43 -5.35
N GLN A 80 20.64 -5.21 -4.57
CA GLN A 80 19.82 -6.30 -5.10
C GLN A 80 18.76 -5.80 -6.08
N CYS A 81 18.61 -6.50 -7.19
CA CYS A 81 17.55 -6.20 -8.12
C CYS A 81 16.16 -6.37 -7.48
N THR A 82 15.41 -5.27 -7.40
CA THR A 82 14.05 -5.26 -6.83
C THR A 82 12.97 -5.91 -7.71
N ARG A 83 13.33 -6.56 -8.82
CA ARG A 83 12.37 -7.19 -9.74
C ARG A 83 12.07 -8.63 -9.29
N ARG A 84 10.84 -9.11 -9.56
CA ARG A 84 10.46 -10.51 -9.30
C ARG A 84 11.30 -11.47 -10.15
N ARG A 85 11.71 -12.58 -9.55
CA ARG A 85 12.35 -13.70 -10.27
C ARG A 85 11.41 -14.33 -11.30
N LYS A 86 11.94 -14.80 -12.42
CA LYS A 86 11.17 -15.57 -13.41
C LYS A 86 10.95 -16.99 -12.88
N GLU A 87 9.85 -17.63 -13.24
CA GLU A 87 9.61 -19.03 -12.87
C GLU A 87 10.73 -19.93 -13.42
N GLY A 88 11.26 -20.80 -12.57
CA GLY A 88 12.39 -21.67 -12.89
C GLY A 88 13.76 -20.97 -13.00
N CYS A 89 13.87 -19.69 -12.64
CA CYS A 89 15.15 -18.96 -12.65
C CYS A 89 15.32 -18.09 -11.40
N GLU A 90 16.55 -17.93 -10.92
CA GLU A 90 16.89 -17.05 -9.80
C GLU A 90 16.98 -15.56 -10.18
N TYR A 91 16.84 -15.28 -11.48
CA TYR A 91 16.99 -13.96 -12.06
C TYR A 91 15.67 -13.45 -12.64
N CYS A 92 15.51 -12.13 -12.70
CA CYS A 92 14.42 -11.50 -13.44
C CYS A 92 14.69 -11.56 -14.96
N GLY A 93 13.66 -11.38 -15.78
CA GLY A 93 13.77 -11.52 -17.24
C GLY A 93 14.85 -10.66 -17.91
N THR A 94 15.26 -9.54 -17.31
CA THR A 94 16.37 -8.72 -17.84
C THR A 94 17.74 -9.21 -17.41
N HIS A 95 17.88 -9.74 -16.20
CA HIS A 95 19.14 -10.34 -15.75
C HIS A 95 19.37 -11.71 -16.39
N VAL A 96 18.32 -12.45 -16.78
CA VAL A 96 18.46 -13.66 -17.60
C VAL A 96 19.00 -13.34 -19.00
N LYS A 97 18.65 -12.18 -19.56
CA LYS A 97 18.98 -11.81 -20.95
C LYS A 97 20.30 -11.03 -21.09
N GLY A 98 20.91 -10.56 -20.01
CA GLY A 98 22.14 -9.75 -20.07
C GLY A 98 23.17 -10.17 -19.03
N THR A 99 24.40 -10.48 -19.46
CA THR A 99 25.57 -10.79 -18.63
C THR A 99 26.40 -9.52 -18.30
N PRO A 100 27.21 -9.48 -17.21
CA PRO A 100 27.56 -10.56 -16.29
C PRO A 100 27.00 -10.40 -14.86
N HIS A 101 26.80 -11.55 -14.22
CA HIS A 101 26.09 -11.70 -12.95
C HIS A 101 27.00 -11.46 -11.74
N GLY A 102 26.86 -10.29 -11.11
CA GLY A 102 27.19 -10.13 -9.70
C GLY A 102 26.09 -10.81 -8.86
N ILE A 103 26.44 -11.87 -8.15
CA ILE A 103 25.54 -12.57 -7.22
C ILE A 103 25.61 -11.85 -5.88
N ILE A 104 24.46 -11.56 -5.27
CA ILE A 104 24.40 -11.24 -3.85
C ILE A 104 24.31 -12.57 -3.11
N ASN A 105 25.46 -13.06 -2.62
CA ASN A 105 25.46 -14.04 -1.56
C ASN A 105 25.07 -13.30 -0.29
N SER A 106 23.76 -13.11 -0.10
CA SER A 106 23.24 -12.97 1.25
C SER A 106 23.46 -14.33 1.91
N ASN A 107 24.68 -14.58 2.40
CA ASN A 107 24.86 -15.51 3.51
C ASN A 107 23.82 -15.09 4.52
N ALA A 108 22.78 -15.91 4.64
CA ALA A 108 21.61 -15.74 5.46
C ALA A 108 21.82 -14.70 6.56
N THR A 109 21.56 -13.43 6.25
CA THR A 109 21.12 -12.52 7.29
C THR A 109 19.80 -13.14 7.68
N ASN A 110 19.80 -13.79 8.83
CA ASN A 110 18.64 -14.34 9.51
C ASN A 110 17.58 -13.22 9.59
N GLU A 111 16.86 -12.96 8.50
CA GLU A 111 15.57 -12.34 8.54
C GLU A 111 14.73 -13.37 9.27
N THR A 112 14.69 -13.24 10.60
CA THR A 112 13.77 -13.97 11.45
C THR A 112 12.39 -13.63 10.93
N VAL A 113 11.87 -14.48 10.04
CA VAL A 113 10.53 -14.36 9.48
C VAL A 113 9.61 -14.38 10.69
N SER A 114 9.09 -13.21 11.07
CA SER A 114 8.15 -13.11 12.17
C SER A 114 6.83 -13.69 11.68
N HIS A 115 6.51 -14.89 12.18
CA HIS A 115 5.22 -15.52 11.92
C HIS A 115 4.21 -15.00 12.93
N LYS A 116 3.09 -14.47 12.43
CA LYS A 116 1.94 -14.18 13.29
C LYS A 116 1.27 -15.51 13.66
N ILE A 117 1.16 -15.76 14.95
CA ILE A 117 0.51 -16.95 15.51
C ILE A 117 -0.77 -16.48 16.20
N GLU A 118 -1.86 -17.20 15.97
CA GLU A 118 -3.13 -17.00 16.67
C GLU A 118 -3.13 -17.85 17.94
N VAL A 119 -3.51 -17.24 19.05
CA VAL A 119 -3.55 -17.87 20.37
C VAL A 119 -4.98 -17.72 20.91
N PHE A 120 -5.51 -18.78 21.52
CA PHE A 120 -6.86 -18.85 22.06
C PHE A 120 -6.80 -18.93 23.58
N ALA A 121 -7.76 -18.29 24.25
CA ALA A 121 -7.92 -18.39 25.69
C ALA A 121 -8.82 -19.59 26.02
N GLU A 122 -8.33 -20.51 26.83
CA GLU A 122 -9.05 -21.72 27.20
C GLU A 122 -8.95 -21.97 28.71
N GLU A 123 -10.08 -22.32 29.32
CA GLU A 123 -10.18 -22.53 30.76
C GLU A 123 -9.90 -23.99 31.09
N ILE A 124 -8.82 -24.23 31.85
CA ILE A 124 -8.39 -25.56 32.28
C ILE A 124 -8.32 -25.54 33.82
N PHE A 125 -9.16 -26.34 34.46
CA PHE A 125 -9.28 -26.43 35.93
C PHE A 125 -9.49 -25.06 36.63
N GLY A 126 -10.26 -24.15 36.01
CA GLY A 126 -10.59 -22.83 36.58
C GLY A 126 -9.52 -21.76 36.38
N ILE A 127 -8.45 -22.07 35.63
CA ILE A 127 -7.39 -21.12 35.27
C ILE A 127 -7.42 -20.93 33.75
N VAL A 128 -7.37 -19.68 33.30
CA VAL A 128 -7.36 -19.35 31.87
C VAL A 128 -5.92 -19.43 31.35
N TYR A 129 -5.70 -20.28 30.35
CA TYR A 129 -4.45 -20.44 29.64
C TYR A 129 -4.56 -19.98 28.19
N TYR A 130 -3.44 -19.52 27.64
CA TYR A 130 -3.34 -19.10 26.25
C TYR A 130 -2.62 -20.18 25.43
N ILE A 131 -3.31 -20.75 24.44
CA ILE A 131 -2.87 -21.94 23.70
C ILE A 131 -2.93 -21.68 22.18
N ASP A 132 -1.91 -22.09 21.43
CA ASP A 132 -1.93 -22.03 19.96
C ASP A 132 -2.49 -23.30 19.29
N LYS A 133 -2.57 -23.30 17.95
CA LYS A 133 -2.98 -24.46 17.13
C LYS A 133 -2.03 -25.66 17.23
N GLN A 134 -0.82 -25.49 17.79
CA GLN A 134 0.16 -26.54 18.00
C GLN A 134 0.16 -27.06 19.44
N ASN A 135 -0.83 -26.62 20.25
CA ASN A 135 -0.99 -26.93 21.67
C ASN A 135 0.17 -26.43 22.56
N ASN A 136 0.88 -25.38 22.15
CA ASN A 136 1.84 -24.68 23.00
C ASN A 136 1.09 -23.76 23.96
N VAL A 137 1.36 -23.88 25.24
CA VAL A 137 0.79 -23.05 26.30
C VAL A 137 1.77 -21.91 26.60
N TYR A 138 1.29 -20.67 26.49
CA TYR A 138 2.09 -19.47 26.68
C TYR A 138 1.93 -18.90 28.08
N LYS A 139 2.97 -18.20 28.55
CA LYS A 139 2.91 -17.42 29.78
C LYS A 139 1.89 -16.28 29.62
N THR A 140 0.90 -16.24 30.52
CA THR A 140 -0.19 -15.25 30.50
C THR A 140 0.32 -13.81 30.52
N GLU A 141 1.31 -13.51 31.37
CA GLU A 141 1.95 -12.19 31.45
C GLU A 141 2.53 -11.73 30.10
N ASP A 142 3.28 -12.60 29.41
CA ASP A 142 3.92 -12.25 28.13
C ASP A 142 2.87 -11.98 27.03
N ILE A 143 1.72 -12.66 27.07
CA ILE A 143 0.60 -12.45 26.13
C ILE A 143 -0.13 -11.14 26.45
N LEU A 144 -0.40 -10.85 27.73
CA LEU A 144 -1.07 -9.62 28.16
C LEU A 144 -0.22 -8.38 27.89
N ASP A 145 1.10 -8.47 28.03
CA ASP A 145 2.06 -7.40 27.75
C ASP A 145 2.33 -7.21 26.25
N GLY A 146 1.79 -8.08 25.37
CA GLY A 146 1.98 -8.01 23.93
C GLY A 146 3.43 -8.25 23.49
N LYS A 147 4.17 -9.05 24.25
CA LYS A 147 5.60 -9.28 24.03
C LYS A 147 5.86 -10.07 22.76
N GLU A 148 6.85 -9.65 21.99
CA GLU A 148 7.34 -10.42 20.83
C GLU A 148 8.06 -11.69 21.32
N ASN A 149 7.68 -12.85 20.77
CA ASN A 149 8.14 -14.19 21.18
C ASN A 149 7.80 -14.53 22.65
N PRO A 150 6.51 -14.67 23.00
CA PRO A 150 6.09 -15.03 24.35
C PRO A 150 6.65 -16.40 24.77
N LYS A 151 6.98 -16.56 26.05
CA LYS A 151 7.59 -17.81 26.55
C LYS A 151 6.56 -18.93 26.60
N ILE A 152 6.89 -20.05 25.97
CA ILE A 152 6.14 -21.31 26.10
C ILE A 152 6.47 -21.91 27.46
N ILE A 153 5.44 -22.13 28.28
CA ILE A 153 5.56 -22.68 29.64
C ILE A 153 5.25 -24.17 29.69
N ALA A 154 4.40 -24.66 28.79
CA ALA A 154 4.02 -26.06 28.73
C ALA A 154 3.44 -26.46 27.37
N LYS A 155 3.17 -27.75 27.18
CA LYS A 155 2.30 -28.25 26.09
C LYS A 155 1.01 -28.87 26.62
N CYS A 156 -0.09 -28.54 25.95
CA CYS A 156 -1.38 -29.11 26.25
C CYS A 156 -1.59 -30.43 25.50
N LEU A 157 -2.14 -31.43 26.19
CA LEU A 157 -2.57 -32.70 25.61
C LEU A 157 -4.10 -32.76 25.62
N LYS A 158 -4.66 -33.17 24.49
CA LYS A 158 -6.10 -33.42 24.38
C LYS A 158 -6.34 -34.92 24.54
N GLN A 159 -6.83 -35.33 25.71
CA GLN A 159 -7.23 -36.71 25.97
C GLN A 159 -8.75 -36.76 26.16
N ASN A 160 -9.45 -37.55 25.35
CA ASN A 160 -10.90 -37.79 25.44
C ASN A 160 -11.77 -36.52 25.48
N GLY A 161 -11.36 -35.44 24.81
CA GLY A 161 -12.10 -34.18 24.76
C GLY A 161 -11.80 -33.21 25.91
N ILE A 162 -10.99 -33.62 26.89
CA ILE A 162 -10.51 -32.79 27.99
C ILE A 162 -9.07 -32.36 27.69
N LEU A 163 -8.79 -31.09 27.94
CA LEU A 163 -7.45 -30.51 27.79
C LEU A 163 -6.72 -30.56 29.12
N THR A 164 -5.59 -31.26 29.12
CA THR A 164 -4.74 -31.45 30.29
C THR A 164 -3.37 -30.85 30.02
N ILE A 165 -2.69 -30.40 31.07
CA ILE A 165 -1.32 -29.85 30.99
C ILE A 165 -0.45 -30.66 31.94
N PRO A 166 0.13 -31.78 31.47
CA PRO A 166 0.88 -32.70 32.34
C PRO A 166 2.07 -32.05 33.03
N GLU A 167 2.73 -31.10 32.36
CA GLU A 167 3.92 -30.41 32.87
C GLU A 167 3.61 -29.46 34.04
N LEU A 168 2.35 -29.06 34.22
CA LEU A 168 1.89 -28.27 35.36
C LEU A 168 1.22 -29.13 36.43
N GLY A 169 1.28 -30.47 36.31
CA GLY A 169 0.64 -31.40 37.23
C GLY A 169 -0.89 -31.44 37.12
N LEU A 170 -1.44 -30.88 36.04
CA LEU A 170 -2.88 -30.86 35.76
C LEU A 170 -3.22 -32.07 34.89
N VAL A 171 -3.46 -33.21 35.55
CA VAL A 171 -3.91 -34.49 34.98
C VAL A 171 -5.40 -34.65 35.20
#